data_AF-A0A7W0LE21-F1
#
_entry.id   AF-A0A7W0LE21-F1
#
_cell.length_a   1.000
_cell.length_b   1.000
_cell.length_c   1.000
_cell.angle_alpha   90.00
_cell.angle_beta   90.00
_cell.angle_gamma   90.00
#
_symmetry.space_group_name_H-M   'P 1'
#
loop_
_entity.id
_entity.type
_entity.pdbx_description
1 polymer ?
#
loop_
_entity_poly.entity_id
_entity_poly.type
_entity_poly.pdbx_seq_one_letter_code
_entity_poly.pdbx_strand_id
1 'polypeptide(L)'
;MNTMVLLTLISVIAASALFIALAIFLVLILRELEPTGRTGVSFLAKIRMGLRAIEIETGHIPKEVTRLNAGLSGVRDGLVVVDGNLARLAASVIQQEAR
;
A
#
# COMPACT_ATOMS: atom_id res chain seq x y z
N MET A 1 59.52 12.79 -31.35
CA MET A 1 58.84 11.72 -30.58
C MET A 1 58.32 10.71 -31.57
N ASN A 2 58.57 9.41 -31.39
CA ASN A 2 58.21 8.38 -32.37
C ASN A 2 56.69 8.14 -32.38
N THR A 3 56.08 7.88 -33.54
CA THR A 3 54.61 7.73 -33.69
C THR A 3 54.02 6.68 -32.75
N MET A 4 54.73 5.58 -32.54
CA MET A 4 54.32 4.53 -31.60
C MET A 4 54.25 5.03 -30.16
N VAL A 5 55.23 5.85 -29.72
CA VAL A 5 55.27 6.41 -28.37
C VAL A 5 54.10 7.37 -28.14
N LEU A 6 53.74 8.16 -29.17
CA LEU A 6 52.59 9.06 -29.12
C LEU A 6 51.27 8.26 -28.97
N LEU A 7 51.09 7.22 -29.77
CA LEU A 7 49.89 6.37 -29.71
C LEU A 7 49.76 5.66 -28.36
N THR A 8 50.86 5.10 -27.82
CA THR A 8 50.86 4.48 -26.50
C THR A 8 50.48 5.49 -25.41
N LEU A 9 51.02 6.71 -25.47
CA LEU A 9 50.69 7.76 -24.50
C LEU A 9 49.21 8.13 -24.56
N ILE A 10 48.66 8.31 -25.76
CA ILE A 10 47.23 8.60 -25.97
C ILE A 10 46.36 7.45 -25.44
N SER A 11 46.72 6.19 -25.69
CA SER A 11 45.98 5.04 -25.18
C SER A 11 45.97 4.97 -23.65
N VAL A 12 47.10 5.26 -23.00
CA VAL A 12 47.18 5.31 -21.53
C VAL A 12 46.32 6.44 -20.96
N ILE A 13 46.36 7.61 -21.59
CA ILE A 13 45.51 8.76 -21.19
C ILE A 13 44.03 8.40 -21.37
N ALA A 14 43.65 7.82 -22.51
CA ALA A 14 42.27 7.43 -22.79
C ALA A 14 41.75 6.37 -21.80
N ALA A 15 42.55 5.34 -21.51
CA ALA A 15 42.21 4.34 -20.52
C ALA A 15 42.05 4.97 -19.12
N SER A 16 42.97 5.85 -18.73
CA SER A 16 42.91 6.54 -17.45
C SER A 16 41.66 7.43 -17.33
N ALA A 17 41.33 8.17 -18.39
CA ALA A 17 40.14 9.01 -18.46
C ALA A 17 38.85 8.18 -18.32
N LEU A 18 38.79 7.00 -18.94
CA LEU A 18 37.67 6.06 -18.80
C LEU A 18 37.48 5.63 -17.34
N PHE A 19 38.55 5.23 -16.65
CA PHE A 19 38.47 4.83 -15.24
C PHE A 19 38.05 5.98 -14.33
N ILE A 20 38.55 7.19 -14.59
CA ILE A 20 38.15 8.40 -13.86
C ILE A 20 36.66 8.68 -14.07
N ALA A 21 36.18 8.63 -15.32
CA ALA A 21 34.77 8.83 -15.64
C ALA A 21 33.89 7.80 -14.93
N LEU A 22 34.28 6.52 -14.95
CA LEU A 22 33.58 5.45 -14.25
C LEU A 22 33.49 5.71 -12.75
N ALA A 23 34.61 6.08 -12.11
CA ALA A 23 34.64 6.40 -10.69
C ALA A 23 33.73 7.58 -10.34
N ILE A 24 33.72 8.64 -11.17
CA ILE A 24 32.82 9.79 -10.99
C ILE A 24 31.36 9.36 -11.05
N PHE A 25 30.98 8.60 -12.08
CA PHE A 25 29.59 8.16 -12.23
C PHE A 25 29.15 7.25 -11.09
N LEU A 26 30.01 6.34 -10.60
CA LEU A 26 29.69 5.52 -9.44
C LEU A 26 29.43 6.36 -8.19
N VAL A 27 30.25 7.38 -7.95
CA VAL A 27 30.06 8.31 -6.81
C VAL A 27 28.75 9.09 -6.96
N LEU A 28 28.43 9.56 -8.16
CA LEU A 28 27.16 10.27 -8.43
C LEU A 28 25.95 9.37 -8.19
N ILE A 29 25.98 8.13 -8.69
CA ILE A 29 24.91 7.15 -8.46
C ILE A 29 24.74 6.87 -6.97
N LEU A 30 25.85 6.65 -6.24
CA LEU A 30 25.78 6.41 -4.80
C LEU A 30 25.16 7.58 -4.04
N ARG A 31 25.49 8.82 -4.41
CA ARG A 31 24.90 10.03 -3.83
C ARG A 31 23.40 10.14 -4.10
N GLU A 32 22.95 9.75 -5.28
CA GLU A 32 21.53 9.76 -5.63
C GLU A 32 20.72 8.66 -4.92
N LEU A 33 21.34 7.50 -4.69
CA LEU A 33 20.72 6.39 -3.97
C LEU A 33 20.67 6.60 -2.44
N GLU A 34 21.52 7.48 -1.92
CA GLU A 34 21.61 7.78 -0.49
C GLU A 34 20.28 8.28 0.13
N PRO A 35 19.59 9.29 -0.43
CA PRO A 35 18.27 9.70 0.06
C PRO A 35 17.18 8.66 -0.20
N THR A 36 17.38 7.73 -1.14
CA THR A 36 16.36 6.74 -1.53
C THR A 36 16.29 5.57 -0.57
N GLY A 37 17.41 4.98 -0.16
CA GLY A 37 17.38 3.72 0.60
C GLY A 37 18.50 3.48 1.61
N ARG A 38 19.50 4.37 1.71
CA ARG A 38 20.71 4.07 2.52
C ARG A 38 20.53 4.34 4.02
N THR A 39 19.62 5.24 4.39
CA THR A 39 19.44 5.67 5.79
C THR A 39 18.03 5.40 6.30
N GLY A 40 17.88 5.35 7.64
CA GLY A 40 16.58 5.18 8.30
C GLY A 40 15.60 6.34 8.09
N VAL A 41 16.04 7.44 7.48
CA VAL A 41 15.22 8.62 7.13
C VAL A 41 15.02 8.78 5.62
N SER A 42 15.48 7.80 4.83
CA SER A 42 15.33 7.76 3.38
C SER A 42 13.86 7.69 2.93
N PHE A 43 13.61 7.96 1.64
CA PHE A 43 12.27 7.88 1.07
C PHE A 43 11.61 6.51 1.29
N LEU A 44 12.35 5.41 1.07
CA LEU A 44 11.83 4.07 1.32
C LEU A 44 11.51 3.83 2.80
N ALA A 45 12.31 4.39 3.72
CA ALA A 45 12.02 4.29 5.14
C ALA A 45 10.74 5.03 5.53
N LYS A 46 10.50 6.21 4.95
CA LYS A 46 9.25 6.97 5.12
C LYS A 46 8.04 6.22 4.54
N ILE A 47 8.16 5.68 3.34
CA ILE A 47 7.11 4.87 2.72
C ILE A 47 6.77 3.66 3.59
N ARG A 48 7.79 2.95 4.10
CA ARG A 48 7.59 1.81 5.01
C ARG A 48 6.87 2.22 6.29
N MET A 49 7.23 3.36 6.90
CA MET A 49 6.52 3.87 8.07
C MET A 49 5.06 4.20 7.74
N GLY A 50 4.80 4.92 6.64
CA GLY A 50 3.44 5.26 6.21
C GLY A 50 2.59 4.03 5.94
N LEU A 51 3.14 3.03 5.24
CA LEU A 51 2.45 1.78 4.95
C LEU A 51 2.13 1.00 6.24
N ARG A 52 3.08 0.94 7.18
CA ARG A 52 2.85 0.29 8.48
C ARG A 52 1.78 1.01 9.30
N ALA A 53 1.72 2.33 9.27
CA ALA A 53 0.66 3.08 9.93
C ALA A 53 -0.71 2.77 9.29
N ILE A 54 -0.80 2.75 7.96
CA ILE A 54 -2.02 2.35 7.25
C ILE A 54 -2.42 0.92 7.64
N GLU A 55 -1.48 -0.02 7.68
CA GLU A 55 -1.76 -1.40 8.07
C GLU A 55 -2.31 -1.51 9.50
N ILE A 56 -1.75 -0.75 10.45
CA ILE A 56 -2.22 -0.72 11.85
C ILE A 56 -3.64 -0.16 11.92
N GLU A 57 -3.89 0.99 11.28
CA GLU A 57 -5.19 1.68 11.33
C GLU A 57 -6.27 0.94 10.52
N THR A 58 -5.89 0.24 9.45
CA THR A 58 -6.87 -0.44 8.57
C THR A 58 -7.00 -1.93 8.85
N GLY A 59 -6.07 -2.53 9.62
CA GLY A 59 -6.03 -3.96 9.88
C GLY A 59 -7.27 -4.50 10.62
N HIS A 60 -8.00 -3.64 11.33
CA HIS A 60 -9.25 -4.02 12.00
C HIS A 60 -10.49 -3.97 11.09
N ILE A 61 -10.43 -3.27 9.94
CA ILE A 61 -11.58 -3.06 9.04
C ILE A 61 -12.26 -4.37 8.64
N PRO A 62 -11.55 -5.45 8.22
CA PRO A 62 -12.22 -6.69 7.83
C PRO A 62 -13.05 -7.32 8.96
N LYS A 63 -12.58 -7.23 10.21
CA LYS A 63 -13.29 -7.74 11.38
C LYS A 63 -14.54 -6.92 11.67
N GLU A 64 -14.41 -5.60 11.65
CA GLU A 64 -15.53 -4.69 11.92
C GLU A 64 -16.59 -4.75 10.82
N VAL A 65 -16.21 -4.87 9.55
CA VAL A 65 -17.14 -5.08 8.43
C VAL A 65 -17.90 -6.41 8.60
N THR A 66 -17.21 -7.48 9.01
CA THR A 66 -17.85 -8.77 9.25
C THR A 66 -18.87 -8.68 10.40
N ARG A 67 -18.51 -8.01 11.50
CA ARG A 67 -19.40 -7.79 12.65
C ARG A 67 -20.61 -6.95 12.26
N LEU A 68 -20.40 -5.86 11.53
CA LEU A 68 -21.45 -4.99 11.05
C LEU A 68 -22.44 -5.74 10.17
N ASN A 69 -21.96 -6.52 9.20
CA ASN A 69 -22.81 -7.31 8.31
C ASN A 69 -23.63 -8.37 9.08
N ALA A 70 -23.03 -9.01 10.08
CA ALA A 70 -23.75 -9.94 10.95
C ALA A 70 -24.85 -9.24 11.75
N GLY A 71 -24.56 -8.08 12.33
CA GLY A 71 -25.55 -7.25 13.04
C GLY A 71 -26.70 -6.81 12.14
N LEU A 72 -26.38 -6.30 10.95
CA LEU A 72 -27.39 -5.89 9.95
C LEU A 72 -28.26 -7.06 9.49
N SER A 73 -27.68 -8.25 9.34
CA SER A 73 -28.44 -9.47 9.02
C SER A 73 -29.41 -9.82 10.15
N GLY A 74 -28.95 -9.77 11.40
CA GLY A 74 -29.82 -10.00 12.57
C GLY A 74 -30.95 -8.99 12.68
N VAL A 75 -30.68 -7.70 12.41
CA VAL A 75 -31.72 -6.66 12.38
C VAL A 75 -32.74 -6.93 11.28
N ARG A 76 -32.29 -7.27 10.06
CA ARG A 76 -33.17 -7.64 8.95
C ARG A 76 -34.07 -8.82 9.32
N ASP A 77 -33.50 -9.86 9.93
CA ASP A 77 -34.24 -11.07 10.28
C ASP A 77 -35.29 -10.78 11.38
N GLY A 78 -34.94 -9.95 12.38
CA GLY A 78 -35.91 -9.41 13.34
C GLY A 78 -37.02 -8.59 12.66
N LEU A 79 -36.64 -7.78 11.67
CA LEU A 79 -37.48 -7.11 10.66
C LEU A 79 -38.65 -7.97 10.20
N VAL A 80 -38.28 -9.10 9.60
CA VAL A 80 -39.20 -10.07 8.99
C VAL A 80 -40.13 -10.70 10.04
N VAL A 81 -39.61 -11.00 11.23
CA VAL A 81 -40.44 -11.57 12.31
C VAL A 81 -41.49 -10.56 12.80
N VAL A 82 -41.12 -9.29 12.95
CA VAL A 82 -42.06 -8.23 13.35
C VAL A 82 -43.17 -8.08 12.31
N ASP A 83 -42.82 -8.02 11.03
CA ASP A 83 -43.79 -7.95 9.94
C ASP A 83 -44.77 -9.13 9.95
N GLY A 84 -44.26 -10.36 10.09
CA GLY A 84 -45.11 -11.56 10.20
C GLY A 84 -45.99 -11.57 11.45
N ASN A 85 -45.55 -11.01 12.56
CA ASN A 85 -46.37 -10.86 13.77
C ASN A 85 -47.48 -9.83 13.57
N LEU A 86 -47.17 -8.68 12.95
CA LEU A 86 -48.14 -7.64 12.66
C LEU A 86 -49.21 -8.12 11.67
N ALA A 87 -48.83 -8.86 10.62
CA ALA A 87 -49.76 -9.46 9.67
C ALA A 87 -50.74 -10.43 10.35
N ARG A 88 -50.24 -11.28 11.26
CA ARG A 88 -51.08 -12.21 12.04
C ARG A 88 -52.02 -11.48 13.00
N LEU A 89 -51.51 -10.43 13.67
CA LEU A 89 -52.33 -9.61 14.55
C LEU A 89 -53.47 -8.94 13.77
N ALA A 90 -53.18 -8.33 12.63
CA ALA A 90 -54.19 -7.72 11.77
C ALA A 90 -55.26 -8.72 11.33
N ALA A 91 -54.86 -9.92 10.90
CA ALA A 91 -55.80 -10.99 10.54
C ALA A 91 -56.70 -11.42 11.72
N SER A 92 -56.13 -11.49 12.93
CA SER A 92 -56.90 -11.84 14.14
C SER A 92 -57.92 -10.77 14.52
N VAL A 93 -57.57 -9.49 14.38
CA VAL A 93 -58.47 -8.35 14.64
C VAL A 93 -59.64 -8.36 13.64
N ILE A 94 -59.35 -8.56 12.35
CA ILE A 94 -60.40 -8.67 11.32
C ILE A 94 -61.35 -9.83 11.61
N GLN A 95 -60.84 -10.99 12.06
CA GLN A 95 -61.69 -12.12 12.45
C GLN A 95 -62.54 -11.85 13.69
N GLN A 96 -62.07 -11.02 14.62
CA GLN A 96 -62.84 -10.62 15.80
C GLN A 96 -63.96 -9.65 15.43
N GLU A 97 -63.72 -8.69 14.54
CA GLU A 97 -64.75 -7.74 14.07
C GLU A 97 -65.84 -8.40 13.23
N ALA A 98 -65.55 -9.53 12.58
CA ALA A 98 -66.51 -10.28 11.77
C ALA A 98 -67.42 -11.22 12.58
N ARG A 99 -67.24 -11.31 13.90
CA ARG A 99 -68.11 -12.06 14.84
C ARG A 99 -69.05 -11.14 15.59
#